data_AF-X1NTV3-F1
#
_entry.id   AF-X1NTV3-F1
#
_cell.length_a   1.000
_cell.length_b   1.000
_cell.length_c   1.000
_cell.angle_alpha   90.00
_cell.angle_beta   90.00
_cell.angle_gamma   90.00
#
_symmetry.space_group_name_H-M   'P 1'
#
loop_
_entity.id
_entity.type
_entity.pdbx_description
1 polymer ?
#
loop_
_entity_poly.entity_id
_entity_poly.type
_entity_poly.pdbx_seq_one_letter_code
_entity_poly.pdbx_strand_id
1 'polypeptide(L)'
;GTIEQYHNAFSRIGTEFKIRNIESLGRESGELQNFYVAVDMIRHGLHGHVIYLTDDESAQAFALDWLKPVRIGCVWSSYDFILYLFVRYRSRISADEAKTAMRTVNANASSGSDADKWLRKLSDYENRLNIIDRLISNLY
;
A
#
# COMPACT_ATOMS: atom_id res chain seq x y z
N GLY A 1 5.56 -20.07 -0.20
CA GLY A 1 6.71 -20.50 -1.00
C GLY A 1 7.90 -20.71 -0.10
N THR A 2 8.84 -21.57 -0.48
CA THR A 2 10.11 -21.73 0.22
C THR A 2 11.06 -20.56 -0.12
N ILE A 3 12.03 -20.27 0.74
CA ILE A 3 13.01 -19.18 0.56
C ILE A 3 13.75 -19.29 -0.78
N GLU A 4 14.10 -20.50 -1.21
CA GLU A 4 14.72 -20.77 -2.53
C GLU A 4 13.83 -20.38 -3.73
N GLN A 5 12.50 -20.51 -3.61
CA GLN A 5 11.58 -20.11 -4.68
C GLN A 5 11.58 -18.59 -4.85
N TYR A 6 11.63 -17.85 -3.74
CA TYR A 6 11.73 -16.40 -3.77
C TYR A 6 13.09 -15.95 -4.31
N HIS A 7 14.18 -16.60 -3.88
CA HIS A 7 15.53 -16.28 -4.36
C HIS A 7 15.65 -16.42 -5.89
N ASN A 8 15.14 -17.52 -6.46
CA ASN A 8 15.14 -17.73 -7.91
C ASN A 8 14.23 -16.74 -8.67
N ALA A 9 13.07 -16.39 -8.11
CA ALA A 9 12.16 -15.41 -8.70
C ALA A 9 12.75 -13.99 -8.67
N PHE A 10 13.38 -13.59 -7.56
CA PHE A 10 14.06 -12.30 -7.44
C PHE A 10 15.31 -12.20 -8.29
N SER A 11 16.07 -13.28 -8.48
CA SER A 11 17.22 -13.27 -9.40
C SER A 11 16.81 -13.06 -10.86
N ARG A 12 15.68 -13.63 -11.29
CA ARG A 12 15.13 -13.39 -12.64
C ARG A 12 14.62 -11.95 -12.80
N ILE A 13 13.78 -11.49 -11.87
CA ILE A 13 13.19 -10.14 -11.90
C ILE A 13 14.28 -9.06 -11.75
N GLY A 14 15.22 -9.25 -10.82
CA GLY A 14 16.30 -8.31 -10.52
C GLY A 14 17.35 -8.19 -11.61
N THR A 15 17.46 -9.13 -12.55
CA THR A 15 18.37 -9.02 -13.70
C THR A 15 17.71 -8.28 -14.86
N GLU A 16 16.41 -8.47 -15.09
CA GLU A 16 15.65 -7.79 -16.15
C GLU A 16 15.30 -6.34 -15.81
N PHE A 17 14.96 -6.03 -14.54
CA PHE A 17 14.58 -4.67 -14.13
C PHE A 17 15.75 -3.71 -13.97
N LYS A 18 16.91 -4.21 -13.53
CA LYS A 18 18.13 -3.40 -13.30
C LYS A 18 18.68 -2.77 -14.58
N ILE A 19 18.34 -3.33 -15.75
CA ILE A 19 18.79 -2.87 -17.07
C ILE A 19 17.90 -1.75 -17.63
N ARG A 20 16.63 -1.61 -17.21
CA ARG A 20 15.69 -0.67 -17.85
C ARG A 20 15.45 0.67 -17.14
N ASN A 21 15.68 0.79 -15.83
CA ASN A 21 15.14 1.93 -15.06
C ASN A 21 16.13 2.77 -14.24
N ILE A 22 17.42 2.42 -14.19
CA ILE A 22 18.38 3.15 -13.32
C ILE A 22 18.79 4.52 -13.91
N GLU A 23 18.71 4.70 -15.23
CA GLU A 23 19.23 5.91 -15.87
C GLU A 23 18.23 7.08 -15.98
N SER A 24 16.94 6.90 -15.67
CA SER A 24 15.89 7.89 -16.00
C SER A 24 15.20 8.62 -14.83
N LEU A 25 15.54 8.38 -13.57
CA LEU A 25 14.65 8.74 -12.45
C LEU A 25 15.27 9.69 -11.41
N GLY A 26 15.38 10.97 -11.75
CA GLY A 26 15.87 12.05 -10.88
C GLY A 26 14.93 12.52 -9.76
N ARG A 27 13.82 11.82 -9.47
CA ARG A 27 12.87 12.13 -8.38
C ARG A 27 12.26 10.91 -7.68
N GLU A 28 12.22 9.76 -8.35
CA GLU A 28 11.67 8.50 -7.82
C GLU A 28 12.68 7.73 -6.94
N SER A 29 13.86 8.32 -6.65
CA SER A 29 14.94 7.61 -5.96
C SER A 29 14.57 7.21 -4.53
N GLY A 30 13.80 8.01 -3.80
CA GLY A 30 13.41 7.71 -2.42
C GLY A 30 12.42 6.55 -2.29
N GLU A 31 11.31 6.61 -3.02
CA GLU A 31 10.29 5.54 -3.05
C GLU A 31 10.89 4.24 -3.59
N LEU A 32 11.66 4.31 -4.68
CA LEU A 32 12.33 3.15 -5.25
C LEU A 32 13.39 2.56 -4.30
N GLN A 33 14.13 3.39 -3.58
CA GLN A 33 15.09 2.93 -2.58
C GLN A 33 14.40 2.25 -1.40
N ASN A 34 13.28 2.82 -0.90
CA ASN A 34 12.46 2.20 0.14
C ASN A 34 11.93 0.83 -0.32
N PHE A 35 11.45 0.77 -1.57
CA PHE A 35 11.00 -0.48 -2.18
C PHE A 35 12.11 -1.53 -2.23
N TYR A 36 13.31 -1.17 -2.69
CA TYR A 36 14.45 -2.10 -2.75
C TYR A 36 14.89 -2.58 -1.37
N VAL A 37 14.91 -1.71 -0.36
CA VAL A 37 15.20 -2.11 1.03
C VAL A 37 14.19 -3.14 1.51
N ALA A 38 12.89 -2.90 1.28
CA ALA A 38 11.84 -3.83 1.67
C ALA A 38 11.99 -5.19 0.96
N VAL A 39 12.27 -5.19 -0.35
CA VAL A 39 12.52 -6.43 -1.12
C VAL A 39 13.77 -7.16 -0.64
N ASP A 40 14.84 -6.44 -0.32
CA ASP A 40 16.08 -7.05 0.16
C ASP A 40 15.88 -7.74 1.52
N MET A 41 15.07 -7.17 2.41
CA MET A 41 14.69 -7.81 3.68
C MET A 41 13.91 -9.12 3.46
N ILE A 42 13.02 -9.18 2.46
CA ILE A 42 12.33 -10.42 2.08
C ILE A 42 13.33 -11.44 1.53
N ARG A 43 14.23 -10.98 0.63
CA ARG A 43 15.23 -11.86 -0.01
C ARG A 43 16.13 -12.55 1.01
N HIS A 44 16.52 -11.83 2.07
CA HIS A 44 17.31 -12.37 3.17
C HIS A 44 16.49 -13.16 4.21
N GLY A 45 15.19 -13.37 3.97
CA GLY A 45 14.33 -14.18 4.83
C GLY A 45 14.00 -13.54 6.17
N LEU A 46 14.25 -12.23 6.34
CA LEU A 46 13.93 -11.51 7.58
C LEU A 46 12.41 -11.31 7.73
N HIS A 47 11.71 -11.18 6.60
CA HIS A 47 10.26 -11.01 6.54
C HIS A 47 9.65 -11.87 5.42
N GLY A 48 8.46 -12.42 5.67
CA GLY A 48 7.74 -13.28 4.71
C GLY A 48 6.70 -12.55 3.85
N HIS A 49 6.34 -11.32 4.21
CA HIS A 49 5.35 -10.51 3.50
C HIS A 49 5.66 -9.02 3.64
N VAL A 50 5.44 -8.23 2.60
CA VAL A 50 5.58 -6.76 2.62
C VAL A 50 4.27 -6.08 2.23
N ILE A 51 3.95 -5.02 2.97
CA ILE A 51 2.90 -4.08 2.60
C ILE A 51 3.61 -2.82 2.15
N TYR A 52 3.54 -2.51 0.86
CA TYR A 52 4.07 -1.26 0.33
C TYR A 52 3.00 -0.18 0.46
N LEU A 53 3.21 0.78 1.36
CA LEU A 53 2.26 1.85 1.65
C LEU A 53 2.60 3.09 0.83
N THR A 54 1.74 3.45 -0.12
CA THR A 54 1.91 4.67 -0.91
C THR A 54 0.57 5.18 -1.45
N ASP A 55 0.40 6.50 -1.51
CA ASP A 55 -0.73 7.16 -2.17
C ASP A 55 -0.38 7.63 -3.59
N ASP A 56 0.88 7.48 -4.01
CA ASP A 56 1.35 7.82 -5.35
C ASP A 56 1.01 6.69 -6.33
N GLU A 57 0.20 6.99 -7.34
CA GLU A 57 -0.30 5.97 -8.28
C GLU A 57 0.79 5.38 -9.18
N SER A 58 1.85 6.13 -9.52
CA SER A 58 2.94 5.58 -10.33
C SER A 58 3.79 4.61 -9.49
N ALA A 59 4.04 4.95 -8.22
CA ALA A 59 4.69 4.06 -7.27
C ALA A 59 3.84 2.81 -6.98
N GLN A 60 2.51 2.94 -6.90
CA GLN A 60 1.60 1.78 -6.77
C GLN A 60 1.72 0.84 -7.97
N ALA A 61 1.66 1.36 -9.19
CA ALA A 61 1.77 0.57 -10.40
C ALA A 61 3.11 -0.19 -10.46
N PHE A 62 4.21 0.51 -10.19
CA PHE A 62 5.54 -0.09 -10.12
C PHE A 62 5.63 -1.21 -9.07
N ALA A 63 5.16 -0.96 -7.85
CA ALA A 63 5.21 -1.93 -6.78
C ALA A 63 4.31 -3.15 -7.07
N LEU A 64 3.13 -2.95 -7.65
CA LEU A 64 2.24 -4.05 -8.06
C LEU A 64 2.88 -4.94 -9.12
N ASP A 65 3.54 -4.35 -10.12
CA ASP A 65 4.23 -5.10 -11.18
C ASP A 65 5.35 -5.97 -10.62
N TRP A 66 6.06 -5.50 -9.59
CA TRP A 66 7.10 -6.26 -8.92
C TRP A 66 6.56 -7.33 -7.94
N LEU A 67 5.51 -7.02 -7.17
CA LEU A 67 5.02 -7.91 -6.10
C LEU A 67 4.13 -9.03 -6.64
N LYS A 68 3.40 -8.79 -7.74
CA LYS A 68 2.43 -9.73 -8.32
C LYS A 68 3.03 -11.08 -8.76
N PRO A 69 4.20 -11.15 -9.43
CA PRO A 69 4.80 -12.42 -9.84
C PRO A 69 5.23 -13.31 -8.67
N VAL A 70 5.65 -12.68 -7.58
CA VAL A 70 6.25 -13.35 -6.42
C VAL A 70 5.24 -13.64 -5.30
N ARG A 71 4.06 -12.99 -5.30
CA ARG A 71 3.00 -13.15 -4.26
C ARG A 71 3.52 -12.94 -2.83
N ILE A 72 4.45 -12.02 -2.67
CA ILE A 72 5.18 -11.71 -1.43
C ILE A 72 4.65 -10.44 -0.73
N GLY A 73 3.61 -9.81 -1.28
CA GLY A 73 3.16 -8.54 -0.75
C GLY A 73 1.92 -8.01 -1.43
N CYS A 74 1.46 -6.89 -0.89
CA CYS A 74 0.40 -6.07 -1.47
C CYS A 74 0.77 -4.60 -1.37
N VAL A 75 0.05 -3.78 -2.13
CA VAL A 75 0.16 -2.33 -2.08
C VAL A 75 -1.06 -1.78 -1.38
N TRP A 76 -0.85 -0.95 -0.37
CA TRP A 76 -1.91 -0.27 0.37
C TRP A 76 -1.81 1.23 0.14
N SER A 77 -2.96 1.87 0.03
CA SER A 77 -3.08 3.33 0.18
C SER A 77 -3.19 3.70 1.66
N SER A 78 -3.05 4.98 1.98
CA SER A 78 -3.29 5.45 3.36
C SER A 78 -4.72 5.14 3.81
N TYR A 79 -5.69 5.13 2.89
CA TYR A 79 -7.05 4.72 3.19
C TYR A 79 -7.18 3.24 3.57
N ASP A 80 -6.48 2.35 2.87
CA ASP A 80 -6.42 0.92 3.21
C ASP A 80 -5.84 0.72 4.61
N PHE A 81 -4.77 1.45 4.92
CA PHE A 81 -4.12 1.39 6.21
C PHE A 81 -5.04 1.88 7.35
N ILE A 82 -5.75 3.00 7.16
CA ILE A 82 -6.73 3.49 8.14
C ILE A 82 -7.84 2.47 8.34
N LEU A 83 -8.37 1.88 7.26
CA LEU A 83 -9.43 0.87 7.34
C LEU A 83 -8.95 -0.37 8.10
N TYR A 84 -7.72 -0.82 7.85
CA TYR A 84 -7.10 -1.92 8.58
C TYR A 84 -6.97 -1.61 10.07
N LEU A 85 -6.47 -0.42 10.43
CA LEU A 85 -6.34 -0.02 11.84
C LEU A 85 -7.72 0.02 12.53
N PHE A 86 -8.73 0.55 11.85
CA PHE A 86 -10.10 0.57 12.34
C PHE A 86 -10.63 -0.84 12.61
N VAL A 87 -10.51 -1.76 11.65
CA VAL A 87 -10.91 -3.16 11.82
C VAL A 87 -10.16 -3.82 12.98
N ARG A 88 -8.84 -3.65 13.03
CA ARG A 88 -7.96 -4.30 14.01
C ARG A 88 -8.19 -3.81 15.43
N TYR A 89 -8.49 -2.53 15.59
CA TYR A 89 -8.59 -1.83 16.86
C TYR A 89 -9.95 -1.17 17.07
N ARG A 90 -11.02 -1.76 16.53
CA ARG A 90 -12.38 -1.19 16.58
C ARG A 90 -12.85 -0.84 17.99
N SER A 91 -12.43 -1.60 19.01
CA SER A 91 -12.76 -1.32 20.42
C SER A 91 -12.10 -0.06 20.98
N ARG A 92 -11.11 0.51 20.27
CA ARG A 92 -10.34 1.70 20.67
C ARG A 92 -10.48 2.85 19.70
N ILE A 93 -10.90 2.58 18.47
CA ILE A 93 -11.04 3.57 17.40
C ILE A 93 -12.50 3.59 16.97
N SER A 94 -13.15 4.73 17.15
CA SER A 94 -14.51 4.96 16.66
C SER A 94 -14.55 5.13 15.15
N ALA A 95 -15.72 4.88 14.56
CA ALA A 95 -15.93 5.10 13.13
C ALA A 95 -15.67 6.55 12.72
N ASP A 96 -16.03 7.51 13.58
CA ASP A 96 -15.87 8.94 13.31
C ASP A 96 -14.41 9.42 13.40
N GLU A 97 -13.61 8.86 14.32
CA GLU A 97 -12.16 9.12 14.37
C GLU A 97 -11.48 8.63 13.08
N ALA A 98 -11.82 7.43 12.63
CA ALA A 98 -11.27 6.87 11.39
C ALA A 98 -11.71 7.68 10.15
N LYS A 99 -12.99 8.12 10.07
CA LYS A 99 -13.43 9.06 9.01
C LYS A 99 -12.70 10.39 9.06
N THR A 100 -12.43 10.91 10.25
CA THR A 100 -11.66 12.14 10.44
C THR A 100 -10.25 11.99 9.88
N ALA A 101 -9.56 10.88 10.21
CA ALA A 101 -8.25 10.58 9.64
C ALA A 101 -8.29 10.47 8.10
N MET A 102 -9.31 9.80 7.55
CA MET A 102 -9.52 9.71 6.09
C MET A 102 -9.68 11.09 5.44
N ARG A 103 -10.46 12.00 6.06
CA ARG A 103 -10.61 13.38 5.58
C ARG A 103 -9.33 14.19 5.65
N THR A 104 -8.50 13.97 6.68
CA THR A 104 -7.17 14.59 6.77
C THR A 104 -6.26 14.13 5.64
N VAL A 105 -6.21 12.82 5.35
CA VAL A 105 -5.48 12.29 4.19
C VAL A 105 -6.00 12.93 2.90
N ASN A 106 -7.33 12.99 2.73
CA ASN A 106 -7.95 13.62 1.58
C ASN A 106 -7.54 15.08 1.41
N ALA A 107 -7.59 15.87 2.47
CA ALA A 107 -7.28 17.30 2.44
C ALA A 107 -5.82 17.56 2.02
N ASN A 108 -4.90 16.70 2.45
CA ASN A 108 -3.50 16.80 2.04
C ASN A 108 -3.29 16.42 0.57
N ALA A 109 -4.04 15.42 0.09
CA ALA A 109 -3.94 14.93 -1.29
C ALA A 109 -4.71 15.78 -2.32
N SER A 110 -5.79 16.45 -1.91
CA SER A 110 -6.70 17.20 -2.79
C SER A 110 -6.23 18.61 -3.15
N SER A 111 -4.95 18.93 -2.96
CA SER A 111 -4.38 20.27 -3.19
C SER A 111 -4.13 20.61 -4.69
N GLY A 112 -4.67 19.81 -5.63
CA GLY A 112 -4.46 19.96 -7.09
C GLY A 112 -5.69 19.62 -7.95
N SER A 113 -5.46 19.41 -9.26
CA SER A 113 -6.51 19.17 -10.28
C SER A 113 -7.38 17.91 -10.07
N ASP A 114 -6.99 17.06 -9.13
CA ASP A 114 -7.58 15.74 -8.90
C ASP A 114 -8.53 15.71 -7.69
N ALA A 115 -8.96 16.87 -7.19
CA ALA A 115 -9.81 16.98 -6.01
C ALA A 115 -11.08 16.11 -6.09
N ASP A 116 -11.76 16.08 -7.24
CA ASP A 116 -12.96 15.26 -7.45
C ASP A 116 -12.68 13.75 -7.35
N LYS A 117 -11.52 13.31 -7.85
CA LYS A 117 -11.08 11.92 -7.77
C LYS A 117 -10.83 11.52 -6.32
N TRP A 118 -10.15 12.39 -5.56
CA TRP A 118 -9.91 12.18 -4.14
C TRP A 118 -11.20 12.16 -3.33
N LEU A 119 -12.16 13.06 -3.62
CA LEU A 119 -13.49 13.05 -2.99
C LEU A 119 -14.27 11.76 -3.26
N ARG A 120 -14.24 11.25 -4.50
CA ARG A 120 -14.86 9.95 -4.83
C ARG A 120 -14.21 8.81 -4.06
N LYS A 121 -12.87 8.81 -3.97
CA LYS A 121 -12.11 7.81 -3.21
C LYS A 121 -12.46 7.88 -1.72
N LEU A 122 -12.48 9.07 -1.12
CA LEU A 122 -12.92 9.27 0.26
C LEU A 122 -14.32 8.71 0.49
N SER A 123 -15.28 9.04 -0.38
CA SER A 123 -16.67 8.57 -0.26
C SER A 123 -16.77 7.04 -0.30
N ASP A 124 -16.03 6.38 -1.20
CA ASP A 124 -15.98 4.91 -1.27
C ASP A 124 -15.44 4.30 0.04
N TYR A 125 -14.35 4.85 0.59
CA TYR A 125 -13.76 4.34 1.82
C TYR A 125 -14.60 4.63 3.07
N GLU A 126 -15.26 5.79 3.16
CA GLU A 126 -16.23 6.06 4.24
C GLU A 126 -17.41 5.08 4.18
N ASN A 127 -17.90 4.74 2.99
CA ASN A 127 -18.95 3.74 2.80
C ASN A 127 -18.50 2.35 3.26
N ARG A 128 -17.30 1.91 2.85
CA ARG A 128 -16.72 0.63 3.30
C ARG A 128 -16.58 0.59 4.83
N LEU A 129 -16.09 1.66 5.43
CA LEU A 129 -15.96 1.79 6.87
C LEU A 129 -17.30 1.66 7.57
N ASN A 130 -18.35 2.33 7.09
CA ASN A 130 -19.71 2.22 7.64
C ASN A 130 -20.25 0.79 7.53
N ILE A 131 -20.00 0.09 6.43
CA ILE A 131 -20.40 -1.31 6.26
C ILE A 131 -19.69 -2.19 7.30
N ILE A 132 -18.37 -2.04 7.41
CA ILE A 132 -17.55 -2.78 8.37
C ILE A 132 -18.01 -2.51 9.82
N ASP A 133 -18.26 -1.25 10.16
CA ASP A 133 -18.70 -0.85 11.49
C ASP A 133 -20.02 -1.53 11.88
N ARG A 134 -20.99 -1.55 10.97
CA ARG A 134 -22.26 -2.26 11.16
C ARG A 134 -22.05 -3.76 11.32
N LEU A 135 -21.21 -4.37 10.48
CA LEU A 135 -20.92 -5.80 10.55
C LEU A 135 -20.27 -6.19 11.89
N ILE A 136 -19.28 -5.42 12.35
CA ILE A 136 -18.63 -5.67 13.63
C ILE A 136 -19.60 -5.45 14.79
N SER A 137 -20.41 -4.38 14.74
CA SER A 137 -21.37 -4.08 15.79
C SER A 137 -22.51 -5.10 15.91
N ASN A 138 -22.83 -5.84 14.84
CA ASN A 138 -23.82 -6.92 14.86
C ASN A 138 -23.27 -8.27 15.32
N LEU A 139 -21.94 -8.40 15.46
CA LEU A 139 -21.28 -9.63 15.93
C LEU A 139 -21.11 -9.67 17.45
N TYR A 140 -21.40 -8.57 18.14
CA TYR A 140 -21.32 -8.41 19.60
C TYR A 140 -22.64 -7.85 20.14
#